data_AF-Q02014-F1
#
_entry.id   AF-Q02014-F1
#
_cell.length_a   1.000
_cell.length_b   1.000
_cell.length_c   1.000
_cell.angle_alpha   90.00
_cell.angle_beta   90.00
_cell.angle_gamma   90.00
#
_symmetry.space_group_name_H-M   'P 1'
#
loop_
_entity.id
_entity.type
_entity.pdbx_description
1 polymer ?
#
loop_
_entity_poly.entity_id
_entity_poly.type
_entity_poly.pdbx_seq_one_letter_code
_entity_poly.pdbx_strand_id
1 'polypeptide(L)'
;QVFEYYISHHLSKSFESVFGGVTCLPGCFCMYRIKAPKGGQNYWVPILANPDIVEHYSENVVDTLHKKNLLLLGEDRYLSTLMLKTFPKRKQVFVPQAVCKTTVPNQFKVLLSQRRRWINST
;
A
#
# COMPACT_ATOMS: atom_id res chain seq x y z
N GLN A 1 -20.38 1.03 4.61
CA GLN A 1 -19.18 1.00 3.74
C GLN A 1 -18.39 2.32 3.78
N VAL A 2 -18.99 3.47 3.48
CA VAL A 2 -18.32 4.79 3.58
C VAL A 2 -17.72 5.02 4.97
N PHE A 3 -18.51 4.79 6.03
CA PHE A 3 -18.07 4.92 7.42
C PHE A 3 -16.85 4.03 7.75
N GLU A 4 -16.81 2.83 7.20
CA GLU A 4 -15.72 1.89 7.48
C GLU A 4 -14.42 2.27 6.76
N TYR A 5 -14.52 2.68 5.49
CA TYR A 5 -13.39 3.29 4.80
C TYR A 5 -12.88 4.52 5.55
N TYR A 6 -13.81 5.35 6.07
CA TYR A 6 -13.45 6.54 6.84
C TYR A 6 -12.70 6.18 8.12
N ILE A 7 -13.21 5.27 8.95
CA ILE A 7 -12.51 4.86 10.19
C ILE A 7 -11.17 4.19 9.86
N SER A 8 -11.18 3.17 8.98
CA SER A 8 -9.96 2.42 8.66
C SER A 8 -8.86 3.32 8.10
N HIS A 9 -9.23 4.31 7.27
CA HIS A 9 -8.27 5.22 6.68
C HIS A 9 -7.92 6.40 7.61
N HIS A 10 -8.89 7.19 8.05
CA HIS A 10 -8.63 8.43 8.80
C HIS A 10 -8.25 8.16 10.25
N LEU A 11 -8.85 7.17 10.92
CA LEU A 11 -8.54 6.90 12.33
C LEU A 11 -7.29 6.02 12.44
N SER A 12 -7.32 4.82 11.86
CA SER A 12 -6.21 3.87 12.04
C SER A 12 -4.91 4.34 11.40
N LYS A 13 -4.93 4.91 10.18
CA LYS A 13 -3.70 5.39 9.53
C LYS A 13 -3.17 6.68 10.13
N SER A 14 -4.04 7.57 10.61
CA SER A 14 -3.58 8.71 11.41
C SER A 14 -2.89 8.23 12.68
N PHE A 15 -3.47 7.26 13.38
CA PHE A 15 -2.86 6.69 14.58
C PHE A 15 -1.50 6.04 14.27
N GLU A 16 -1.41 5.12 13.30
CA GLU A 16 -0.14 4.51 12.88
C GLU A 16 0.92 5.56 12.52
N SER A 17 0.52 6.61 11.81
CA SER A 17 1.42 7.69 11.39
C SER A 17 2.01 8.47 12.57
N VAL A 18 1.29 8.60 13.69
CA VAL A 18 1.78 9.24 14.92
C VAL A 18 2.86 8.38 15.60
N PHE A 19 2.73 7.05 15.57
CA PHE A 19 3.61 6.13 16.31
C PHE A 19 4.83 5.61 15.53
N GLY A 20 5.07 6.05 14.30
CA GLY A 20 6.28 5.69 13.57
C GLY A 20 6.14 5.62 12.06
N GLY A 21 4.91 5.51 11.58
CA GLY A 21 4.60 5.45 10.15
C GLY A 21 3.53 4.40 9.87
N VAL A 22 2.83 4.59 8.76
CA VAL A 22 1.85 3.64 8.25
C VAL A 22 2.57 2.38 7.78
N THR A 23 2.08 1.20 8.18
CA THR A 23 2.72 -0.09 7.85
C THR A 23 2.11 -0.77 6.63
N CYS A 24 0.89 -0.36 6.26
CA CYS A 24 0.16 -0.89 5.12
C CYS A 24 -0.57 0.26 4.43
N LEU A 25 -0.18 0.55 3.19
CA LEU A 25 -0.84 1.50 2.32
C LEU A 25 -1.94 0.77 1.52
N PRO A 26 -3.20 1.21 1.57
CA PRO A 26 -4.23 0.71 0.66
C PRO A 26 -3.93 1.11 -0.80
N GLY A 27 -4.35 0.31 -1.79
CA GLY A 27 -4.19 0.68 -3.20
C GLY A 27 -4.96 1.95 -3.60
N CYS A 28 -6.07 2.22 -2.92
CA CYS A 28 -6.78 3.52 -3.02
C CYS A 28 -6.34 4.46 -1.89
N PHE A 29 -6.41 5.78 -2.11
CA PHE A 29 -6.05 6.81 -1.13
C PHE A 29 -4.55 6.88 -0.76
N CYS A 30 -3.66 6.34 -1.59
CA CYS A 30 -2.22 6.44 -1.39
C CYS A 30 -1.54 7.14 -2.56
N MET A 31 -0.44 7.83 -2.26
CA MET A 31 0.41 8.48 -3.26
C MET A 31 1.85 8.03 -3.05
N TYR A 32 2.49 7.59 -4.12
CA TYR A 32 3.86 7.12 -4.09
C TYR A 32 4.80 8.16 -4.70
N ARG A 33 5.93 8.36 -4.04
CA ARG A 33 7.02 9.16 -4.60
C ARG A 33 7.73 8.35 -5.67
N ILE A 34 7.84 8.88 -6.89
CA ILE A 34 8.51 8.19 -8.00
C ILE A 34 10.02 8.22 -7.83
N LYS A 35 10.60 9.39 -7.56
CA LYS A 35 12.05 9.60 -7.37
C LYS A 35 12.34 10.59 -6.25
N ALA A 36 13.55 10.55 -5.70
CA ALA A 36 14.00 11.51 -4.69
C ALA A 36 15.49 11.81 -4.82
N PRO A 37 15.93 13.03 -4.50
CA PRO A 37 17.35 13.37 -4.53
C PRO A 37 18.09 12.63 -3.42
N LYS A 38 19.35 12.24 -3.67
CA LYS A 38 20.25 11.65 -2.68
C LYS A 38 21.64 12.29 -2.80
N GLY A 39 22.07 12.99 -1.75
CA GLY A 39 23.35 13.70 -1.71
C GLY A 39 23.33 15.05 -2.44
N GLY A 40 24.51 15.65 -2.64
CA GLY A 40 24.66 17.02 -3.15
C GLY A 40 24.83 17.18 -4.66
N GLN A 41 24.91 16.10 -5.44
CA GLN A 41 25.22 16.16 -6.87
C GLN A 41 24.10 15.58 -7.73
N ASN A 42 23.01 16.33 -8.00
CA ASN A 42 21.96 16.03 -9.00
C ASN A 42 21.52 14.55 -9.18
N TYR A 43 21.72 13.73 -8.16
CA TYR A 43 21.56 12.28 -8.23
C TYR A 43 20.20 11.93 -7.65
N TRP A 44 19.40 11.26 -8.48
CA TRP A 44 18.04 10.91 -8.15
C TRP A 44 17.92 9.41 -8.03
N VAL A 45 17.39 8.96 -6.91
CA VAL A 45 17.10 7.56 -6.66
C VAL A 45 15.65 7.30 -7.05
N PRO A 46 15.37 6.33 -7.94
CA PRO A 46 14.01 5.85 -8.16
C PRO A 46 13.55 5.14 -6.88
N ILE A 47 12.40 5.56 -6.36
CA ILE A 47 11.86 5.05 -5.11
C ILE A 47 10.87 3.95 -5.40
N LEU A 48 9.84 4.23 -6.20
CA LEU A 48 8.86 3.22 -6.56
C LEU A 48 9.43 2.19 -7.55
N ALA A 49 10.20 2.67 -8.54
CA ALA A 49 10.84 1.83 -9.56
C ALA A 49 12.28 1.44 -9.18
N ASN A 50 12.56 1.27 -7.89
CA ASN A 50 13.87 0.80 -7.46
C ASN A 50 14.07 -0.66 -7.89
N PRO A 51 15.23 -1.05 -8.46
CA PRO A 51 15.48 -2.43 -8.86
C PRO A 51 15.19 -3.47 -7.76
N ASP A 52 15.57 -3.18 -6.50
CA ASP A 52 15.36 -4.07 -5.36
C ASP A 52 13.86 -4.30 -5.05
N ILE A 53 13.01 -3.34 -5.38
CA ILE A 53 11.55 -3.45 -5.22
C ILE A 53 10.96 -4.17 -6.42
N VAL A 54 11.34 -3.74 -7.63
CA VAL A 54 10.76 -4.26 -8.88
C VAL A 54 11.07 -5.74 -9.05
N GLU A 55 12.28 -6.18 -8.76
CA GLU A 55 12.67 -7.59 -8.86
C GLU A 55 11.77 -8.48 -8.00
N HIS A 56 11.60 -8.14 -6.72
CA HIS A 56 10.74 -8.89 -5.80
C HIS A 56 9.25 -8.75 -6.13
N TYR A 57 8.80 -7.56 -6.53
CA TYR A 57 7.40 -7.31 -6.85
C TYR A 57 6.97 -7.95 -8.17
N SER A 58 7.92 -8.22 -9.07
CA SER A 58 7.67 -8.87 -10.36
C SER A 58 7.52 -10.40 -10.30
N GLU A 59 7.59 -10.99 -9.10
CA GLU A 59 7.36 -12.42 -8.89
C GLU A 59 5.92 -12.80 -9.25
N ASN A 60 5.76 -13.60 -10.30
CA ASN A 60 4.46 -14.06 -10.81
C ASN A 60 4.29 -15.58 -10.69
N VAL A 61 5.25 -16.30 -10.12
CA VAL A 61 5.19 -17.75 -9.96
C VAL A 61 4.49 -18.10 -8.65
N VAL A 62 3.22 -18.48 -8.77
CA VAL A 62 2.30 -18.60 -7.63
C VAL A 62 1.87 -20.05 -7.36
N ASP A 63 2.82 -20.85 -6.86
CA ASP A 63 2.60 -22.31 -6.68
C ASP A 63 1.84 -22.67 -5.41
N THR A 64 1.77 -21.77 -4.42
CA THR A 64 1.17 -22.03 -3.11
C THR A 64 0.00 -21.10 -2.81
N LEU A 65 -0.92 -21.54 -1.94
CA LEU A 65 -2.03 -20.69 -1.49
C LEU A 65 -1.55 -19.42 -0.79
N HIS A 66 -0.48 -19.53 0.01
CA HIS A 66 0.15 -18.37 0.65
C HIS A 66 0.67 -17.36 -0.38
N LYS A 67 1.40 -17.82 -1.40
CA LYS A 67 1.84 -16.95 -2.51
C LYS A 67 0.64 -16.33 -3.24
N LYS A 68 -0.46 -17.06 -3.46
CA LYS A 68 -1.69 -16.52 -4.10
C LYS A 68 -2.30 -15.41 -3.28
N ASN A 69 -2.42 -15.60 -1.97
CA ASN A 69 -2.96 -14.59 -1.08
C ASN A 69 -2.08 -13.35 -1.03
N LEU A 70 -0.75 -13.52 -0.97
CA LEU A 70 0.21 -12.42 -0.90
C LEU A 70 0.30 -11.64 -2.22
N LEU A 71 0.51 -12.34 -3.34
CA LEU A 71 0.90 -11.76 -4.63
C LEU A 71 -0.28 -11.39 -5.53
N LEU A 72 -1.49 -11.94 -5.32
CA LEU A 72 -2.66 -11.66 -6.18
C LEU A 72 -3.79 -10.95 -5.43
N LEU A 73 -3.85 -11.09 -4.11
CA LEU A 73 -4.89 -10.49 -3.27
C LEU A 73 -4.36 -9.36 -2.38
N GLY A 74 -3.10 -9.45 -1.95
CA GLY A 74 -2.43 -8.55 -1.01
C GLY A 74 -1.34 -7.66 -1.62
N GLU A 75 -1.35 -7.46 -2.93
CA GLU A 75 -0.30 -6.72 -3.68
C GLU A 75 0.09 -5.37 -3.05
N ASP A 76 -0.88 -4.53 -2.67
CA ASP A 76 -0.62 -3.21 -2.08
C ASP A 76 0.13 -3.31 -0.74
N ARG A 77 -0.23 -4.31 0.07
CA ARG A 77 0.41 -4.60 1.35
C ARG A 77 1.81 -5.16 1.15
N TYR A 78 1.98 -6.04 0.16
CA TYR A 78 3.27 -6.58 -0.21
C TYR A 78 4.22 -5.46 -0.69
N LEU A 79 3.74 -4.58 -1.57
CA LEU A 79 4.49 -3.39 -2.01
C LEU A 79 4.86 -2.49 -0.84
N SER A 80 3.93 -2.24 0.09
CA SER A 80 4.21 -1.45 1.30
C SER A 80 5.33 -2.06 2.14
N THR A 81 5.36 -3.38 2.24
CA THR A 81 6.38 -4.14 2.98
C THR A 81 7.75 -4.03 2.29
N LEU A 82 7.79 -4.21 0.97
CA LEU A 82 9.01 -4.04 0.17
C LEU A 82 9.57 -2.62 0.32
N MET A 83 8.72 -1.60 0.24
CA MET A 83 9.12 -0.20 0.40
C MET A 83 9.74 0.09 1.78
N LEU A 84 9.15 -0.45 2.86
CA LEU A 84 9.70 -0.30 4.22
C LEU A 84 11.03 -1.05 4.38
N LYS A 85 11.16 -2.23 3.77
CA LYS A 85 12.38 -3.04 3.80
C LYS A 85 13.53 -2.37 3.04
N THR A 86 13.27 -1.88 1.81
CA THR A 86 14.29 -1.27 0.95
C THR A 86 14.69 0.13 1.44
N PHE A 87 13.76 0.89 2.04
CA PHE A 87 14.02 2.24 2.51
C PHE A 87 13.67 2.44 3.99
N PRO A 88 14.40 1.83 4.93
CA PRO A 88 14.06 1.86 6.36
C PRO A 88 14.12 3.26 6.99
N LYS A 89 14.87 4.18 6.39
CA LYS A 89 14.95 5.59 6.82
C LYS A 89 13.80 6.46 6.30
N ARG A 90 12.93 5.92 5.42
CA ARG A 90 11.78 6.64 4.87
C ARG A 90 10.51 6.18 5.57
N LYS A 91 9.62 7.12 5.84
CA LYS A 91 8.35 6.85 6.50
C LYS A 91 7.21 6.99 5.51
N GLN A 92 6.25 6.09 5.62
CA GLN A 92 4.92 6.23 5.04
C GLN A 92 4.08 6.99 6.06
N VAL A 93 3.42 8.07 5.65
CA VAL A 93 2.71 8.97 6.57
C VAL A 93 1.30 9.22 6.09
N PHE A 94 0.40 9.42 7.04
CA PHE A 94 -0.95 9.87 6.76
C PHE A 94 -0.98 11.39 6.66
N VAL A 95 -1.58 11.92 5.59
CA VAL A 95 -1.71 13.36 5.36
C VAL A 95 -3.20 13.73 5.38
N PRO A 96 -3.73 14.34 6.46
CA PRO A 96 -5.17 14.59 6.60
C PRO A 96 -5.73 15.58 5.58
N GLN A 97 -4.87 16.42 5.00
CA GLN A 97 -5.23 17.40 3.96
C GLN A 97 -5.30 16.77 2.56
N ALA A 98 -4.76 15.56 2.37
CA ALA A 98 -4.78 14.90 1.07
C ALA A 98 -6.19 14.40 0.75
N VAL A 99 -6.68 14.73 -0.44
CA VAL A 99 -8.03 14.37 -0.89
C VAL A 99 -7.94 13.37 -2.04
N CYS A 100 -8.73 12.31 -1.96
CA CYS A 100 -8.89 11.35 -3.04
C CYS A 100 -10.35 10.91 -3.09
N LYS A 101 -10.86 10.68 -4.31
CA LYS A 101 -12.23 10.22 -4.56
C LYS A 101 -12.18 8.80 -5.07
N THR A 102 -13.03 7.94 -4.51
CA THR A 102 -13.24 6.57 -5.00
C THR A 102 -14.73 6.28 -5.10
N THR A 103 -15.08 5.24 -5.86
CA THR A 103 -16.45 4.74 -5.99
C THR A 103 -16.58 3.48 -5.16
N VAL A 104 -17.54 3.48 -4.23
CA VAL A 104 -17.83 2.29 -3.42
C VAL A 104 -18.73 1.32 -4.21
N PRO A 105 -18.56 -0.01 -4.02
CA PRO A 105 -19.52 -1.01 -4.46
C PRO A 105 -20.97 -0.65 -4.15
N ASN A 106 -21.83 -0.66 -5.16
CA ASN A 106 -23.26 -0.37 -5.05
C ASN A 106 -24.14 -1.63 -5.04
N GLN A 107 -23.58 -2.80 -5.35
CA GLN A 107 -24.28 -4.09 -5.37
C GLN A 107 -23.76 -5.01 -4.27
N PHE A 108 -24.67 -5.71 -3.58
CA PHE A 108 -24.33 -6.61 -2.48
C PHE A 108 -23.35 -7.73 -2.89
N LYS A 109 -23.53 -8.33 -4.08
CA LYS A 109 -22.62 -9.36 -4.60
C LYS A 109 -21.18 -8.86 -4.75
N VAL A 110 -21.01 -7.61 -5.19
CA VAL A 110 -19.69 -6.97 -5.34
C VAL A 110 -19.09 -6.66 -3.98
N LEU A 111 -19.89 -6.16 -3.04
CA LEU A 111 -19.45 -5.96 -1.65
C LEU A 111 -18.97 -7.26 -1.01
N LEU A 112 -19.72 -8.36 -1.16
CA LEU A 112 -19.36 -9.66 -0.60
C LEU A 112 -18.06 -10.21 -1.22
N SER A 113 -17.88 -10.03 -2.54
CA SER A 113 -16.64 -10.36 -3.22
C SER A 113 -15.44 -9.54 -2.71
N GLN A 114 -15.60 -8.22 -2.54
CA GLN A 114 -14.58 -7.34 -1.98
C GLN A 114 -14.14 -7.81 -0.58
N ARG A 115 -15.08 -8.17 0.29
CA ARG A 115 -14.80 -8.65 1.65
C ARG A 115 -14.00 -9.94 1.66
N ARG A 116 -14.38 -10.89 0.80
CA ARG A 116 -13.67 -12.16 0.68
C ARG A 116 -12.21 -11.95 0.25
N ARG A 117 -11.97 -11.03 -0.69
CA ARG A 117 -10.60 -10.65 -1.10
C ARG A 117 -9.82 -10.08 0.07
N TRP A 118 -10.38 -9.14 0.83
CA TRP A 118 -9.70 -8.49 1.96
C TRP A 118 -9.33 -9.48 3.08
N ILE A 119 -10.24 -10.38 3.43
CA ILE A 119 -10.00 -11.41 4.44
C ILE A 119 -8.87 -12.33 3.98
N ASN A 120 -8.93 -12.81 2.73
CA ASN A 120 -7.91 -13.72 2.20
C ASN A 120 -6.55 -13.06 1.95
N SER A 121 -6.50 -11.72 1.87
CA SER A 121 -5.26 -10.97 1.66
C SER A 121 -4.49 -10.66 2.95
N THR A 122 -5.08 -10.93 4.12
CA THR A 122 -4.51 -10.69 5.45
C THR A 122 -3.92 -11.95 6.05
#